data_AF-A0A1Q2YG01-F1
#
_entry.id   AF-A0A1Q2YG01-F1
#
_cell.length_a   1.000
_cell.length_b   1.000
_cell.length_c   1.000
_cell.angle_alpha   90.00
_cell.angle_beta   90.00
_cell.angle_gamma   90.00
#
_symmetry.space_group_name_H-M   'P 1'
#
loop_
_entity.id
_entity.type
_entity.pdbx_description
1 polymer ?
#
loop_
_entity_poly.entity_id
_entity_poly.type
_entity_poly.pdbx_seq_one_letter_code
_entity_poly.pdbx_strand_id
1 'polypeptide(L)'
;MPVGSSAIKFQNVSRMGAKVKSNKLSAIFVAIGGGGLISGIVSYIKRLIPEVKVIGVETYDAASMYESLKKGERVNLDSVGLFADGTAIKLVGEETFRICQEYGLDDIVRVSTDEIAAAIKDVFEDTRSVVEPSGALSVAGMKSYIQSHPEIDHSTKTYVPVLSGANMNFDRLRFVSERAVLGEGKEVFLAVKIANVPGAFRRLQKIIHPRTVTECSYRTDNSDPATDAEFSEVYTSFSVQDREKELKEVMAAMRGEGFFPYDLTDNEVAKSHGRYLVGGKNKIPERFIHFEFPERPGALDKFLDLLKAEWNLTLFHYRNQGDDIGKVLTGIQVPDHEEKRFQQFLKDLGYNYSDQTNNVIFEIFLKG
;
A
#
# COMPACT_ATOMS: atom_id res chain seq x y z
N MET A 1 32.64 -16.05 20.36
CA MET A 1 32.40 -14.61 20.06
C MET A 1 31.20 -14.15 20.87
N PRO A 2 31.17 -12.90 21.38
CA PRO A 2 30.64 -12.65 22.71
C PRO A 2 29.11 -12.71 22.77
N VAL A 3 28.64 -13.34 23.85
CA VAL A 3 27.26 -13.64 24.28
C VAL A 3 26.49 -12.36 24.70
N GLY A 4 26.81 -11.21 24.11
CA GLY A 4 26.36 -9.88 24.56
C GLY A 4 24.96 -9.50 24.08
N SER A 5 24.59 -9.87 22.86
CA SER A 5 23.28 -9.56 22.26
C SER A 5 22.13 -10.36 22.87
N SER A 6 22.44 -11.46 23.56
CA SER A 6 21.46 -12.31 24.22
C SER A 6 21.09 -11.75 25.62
N ALA A 7 22.06 -11.23 26.39
CA ALA A 7 21.85 -10.76 27.77
C ALA A 7 20.81 -9.63 27.92
N ILE A 8 20.80 -8.64 27.01
CA ILE A 8 19.90 -7.48 27.07
C ILE A 8 18.47 -7.84 26.60
N LYS A 9 18.31 -8.84 25.72
CA LYS A 9 17.00 -9.35 25.29
C LYS A 9 16.33 -10.25 26.35
N PHE A 10 17.11 -10.92 27.20
CA PHE A 10 16.58 -11.84 28.21
C PHE A 10 15.79 -11.17 29.35
N GLN A 11 16.10 -9.93 29.75
CA GLN A 11 15.36 -9.26 30.84
C GLN A 11 13.87 -9.05 30.52
N ASN A 12 13.50 -8.92 29.25
CA ASN A 12 12.10 -8.70 28.85
C ASN A 12 11.30 -10.01 28.77
N VAL A 13 11.91 -11.14 28.37
CA VAL A 13 11.23 -12.45 28.30
C VAL A 13 10.90 -12.96 29.71
N SER A 14 11.80 -12.79 30.67
CA SER A 14 11.58 -13.16 32.09
C SER A 14 10.47 -12.32 32.73
N ARG A 15 10.37 -11.03 32.38
CA ARG A 15 9.26 -10.15 32.81
C ARG A 15 7.93 -10.53 32.14
N MET A 16 7.96 -11.06 30.92
CA MET A 16 6.79 -11.58 30.21
C MET A 16 6.19 -12.80 30.91
N GLY A 17 7.01 -13.78 31.30
CA GLY A 17 6.54 -14.93 32.09
C GLY A 17 6.01 -14.56 33.48
N ALA A 18 6.46 -13.44 34.05
CA ALA A 18 6.00 -12.93 35.33
C ALA A 18 4.70 -12.09 35.26
N LYS A 19 4.40 -11.46 34.11
CA LYS A 19 3.19 -10.62 33.92
C LYS A 19 2.07 -11.31 33.13
N VAL A 20 2.41 -12.19 32.19
CA VAL A 20 1.45 -13.03 31.47
C VAL A 20 1.22 -14.25 32.34
N LYS A 21 -0.01 -14.50 32.80
CA LYS A 21 -0.34 -15.76 33.46
C LYS A 21 0.10 -16.89 32.51
N SER A 22 1.15 -17.63 32.90
CA SER A 22 1.81 -18.69 32.10
C SER A 22 0.81 -19.58 31.34
N ASN A 23 -0.33 -19.83 31.95
CA ASN A 23 -1.40 -20.70 31.44
C ASN A 23 -2.18 -20.15 30.23
N LYS A 24 -1.82 -18.98 29.66
CA LYS A 24 -2.46 -18.43 28.43
C LYS A 24 -1.49 -18.18 27.27
N LEU A 25 -0.17 -18.15 27.51
CA LEU A 25 0.80 -17.91 26.44
C LEU A 25 0.77 -19.09 25.46
N SER A 26 0.46 -18.81 24.19
CA SER A 26 0.21 -19.85 23.18
C SER A 26 1.34 -19.93 22.17
N ALA A 27 1.83 -18.79 21.67
CA ALA A 27 2.96 -18.76 20.76
C ALA A 27 3.78 -17.46 20.89
N ILE A 28 5.09 -17.58 20.63
CA ILE A 28 6.01 -16.46 20.46
C ILE A 28 6.47 -16.44 19.01
N PHE A 29 6.32 -15.30 18.34
CA PHE A 29 6.74 -15.09 16.95
C PHE A 29 8.07 -14.35 16.92
N VAL A 30 9.02 -14.87 16.15
CA VAL A 30 10.40 -14.37 16.14
C VAL A 30 10.91 -14.26 14.70
N ALA A 31 11.29 -13.04 14.31
CA ALA A 31 12.02 -12.78 13.08
C ALA A 31 13.31 -13.61 12.97
N ILE A 32 13.54 -14.23 11.81
CA ILE A 32 14.73 -15.03 11.52
C ILE A 32 15.57 -14.32 10.45
N GLY A 33 16.79 -13.94 10.83
CA GLY A 33 17.89 -13.70 9.90
C GLY A 33 18.88 -14.86 9.99
N GLY A 34 20.02 -14.63 10.66
CA GLY A 34 21.01 -15.69 10.90
C GLY A 34 20.59 -16.74 11.94
N GLY A 35 19.40 -16.61 12.54
CA GLY A 35 18.84 -17.54 13.52
C GLY A 35 19.23 -17.28 14.99
N GLY A 36 20.12 -16.32 15.29
CA GLY A 36 20.64 -16.13 16.66
C GLY A 36 19.59 -15.74 17.71
N LEU A 37 18.59 -14.93 17.31
CA LEU A 37 17.50 -14.55 18.21
C LEU A 37 16.58 -15.74 18.49
N ILE A 38 16.14 -16.42 17.44
CA ILE A 38 15.19 -17.52 17.58
C ILE A 38 15.80 -18.73 18.26
N SER A 39 17.07 -19.05 18.00
CA SER A 39 17.76 -20.16 18.68
C SER A 39 17.87 -19.91 20.18
N GLY A 40 18.15 -18.67 20.58
CA GLY A 40 18.14 -18.26 21.98
C GLY A 40 16.76 -18.43 22.64
N ILE A 41 15.70 -17.97 21.98
CA ILE A 41 14.33 -18.06 22.50
C ILE A 41 13.85 -19.52 22.55
N VAL A 42 14.02 -20.29 21.47
CA VAL A 42 13.67 -21.71 21.40
C VAL A 42 14.34 -22.50 22.52
N SER A 43 15.66 -22.39 22.67
CA SER A 43 16.41 -23.16 23.66
C SER A 43 15.98 -22.86 25.10
N TYR A 44 15.53 -21.63 25.38
CA TYR A 44 15.07 -21.22 26.69
C TYR A 44 13.61 -21.63 26.94
N ILE A 45 12.72 -21.28 26.02
CA ILE A 45 11.27 -21.53 26.16
C ILE A 45 10.99 -23.03 26.20
N LYS A 46 11.62 -23.82 25.33
CA LYS A 46 11.42 -25.27 25.31
C LYS A 46 11.92 -25.99 26.56
N ARG A 47 12.83 -25.38 27.33
CA ARG A 47 13.28 -25.93 28.63
C ARG A 47 12.37 -25.55 29.80
N LEU A 48 11.69 -24.41 29.74
CA LEU A 48 10.89 -23.90 30.86
C LEU A 48 9.39 -24.13 30.69
N ILE A 49 8.88 -23.95 29.48
CA ILE A 49 7.46 -23.95 29.14
C ILE A 49 7.29 -24.61 27.74
N PRO A 50 7.59 -25.93 27.61
CA PRO A 50 7.66 -26.62 26.32
C PRO A 50 6.35 -26.59 25.51
N GLU A 51 5.21 -26.38 26.16
CA GLU A 51 3.89 -26.25 25.54
C GLU A 51 3.71 -24.95 24.74
N VAL A 52 4.53 -23.92 25.01
CA VAL A 52 4.51 -22.67 24.23
C VAL A 52 5.16 -22.92 22.88
N LYS A 53 4.44 -22.58 21.81
CA LYS A 53 5.00 -22.63 20.46
C LYS A 53 6.00 -21.49 20.27
N VAL A 54 7.13 -21.77 19.63
CA VAL A 54 8.03 -20.76 19.10
C VAL A 54 7.98 -20.86 17.59
N ILE A 55 7.50 -19.80 16.97
CA ILE A 55 7.24 -19.74 15.53
C ILE A 55 8.22 -18.75 14.92
N GLY A 56 8.99 -19.21 13.94
CA GLY A 56 9.87 -18.39 13.15
C GLY A 56 9.11 -17.59 12.11
N VAL A 57 9.64 -16.42 11.76
CA VAL A 57 9.10 -15.63 10.65
C VAL A 57 10.23 -15.19 9.73
N GLU A 58 10.09 -15.49 8.44
CA GLU A 58 10.99 -15.08 7.36
C GLU A 58 10.20 -14.38 6.25
N THR A 59 10.88 -13.69 5.33
CA THR A 59 10.25 -13.28 4.07
C THR A 59 10.31 -14.40 3.04
N TYR A 60 9.36 -14.43 2.10
CA TYR A 60 9.41 -15.39 0.98
C TYR A 60 10.73 -15.33 0.19
N ASP A 61 11.30 -14.15 0.05
CA ASP A 61 12.53 -13.89 -0.70
C ASP A 61 13.82 -14.00 0.13
N ALA A 62 13.75 -14.33 1.43
CA ALA A 62 14.91 -14.57 2.29
C ALA A 62 14.68 -15.72 3.31
N ALA A 63 13.98 -16.77 2.88
CA ALA A 63 13.54 -17.91 3.70
C ALA A 63 14.65 -18.97 3.95
N SER A 64 15.82 -18.55 4.40
CA SER A 64 17.00 -19.42 4.50
C SER A 64 16.86 -20.53 5.56
N MET A 65 16.24 -20.24 6.70
CA MET A 65 16.01 -21.22 7.77
C MET A 65 14.91 -22.20 7.38
N TYR A 66 13.82 -21.72 6.77
CA TYR A 66 12.74 -22.55 6.25
C TYR A 66 13.26 -23.59 5.26
N GLU A 67 14.01 -23.16 4.25
CA GLU A 67 14.57 -24.08 3.24
C GLU A 67 15.59 -25.04 3.86
N SER A 68 16.40 -24.56 4.82
CA SER A 68 17.37 -25.41 5.51
C SER A 68 16.71 -26.50 6.35
N LEU A 69 15.72 -26.15 7.18
CA LEU A 69 15.01 -27.12 8.02
C LEU A 69 14.21 -28.11 7.18
N LYS A 70 13.61 -27.65 6.08
CA LYS A 70 12.88 -28.50 5.14
C LYS A 70 13.78 -29.56 4.49
N LYS A 71 15.02 -29.22 4.15
CA LYS A 71 16.00 -30.17 3.59
C LYS A 71 16.77 -30.96 4.64
N GLY A 72 16.73 -30.54 5.91
CA GLY A 72 17.52 -31.14 6.98
C GLY A 72 19.00 -30.77 6.96
N GLU A 73 19.41 -29.84 6.10
CA GLU A 73 20.78 -29.34 5.96
C GLU A 73 20.77 -27.84 5.62
N ARG A 74 21.86 -27.12 5.90
CA ARG A 74 21.94 -25.67 5.64
C ARG A 74 21.95 -25.40 4.14
N VAL A 75 20.98 -24.61 3.68
CA VAL A 75 20.84 -24.20 2.29
C VAL A 75 21.37 -22.77 2.12
N ASN A 76 22.21 -22.58 1.10
CA ASN A 76 22.62 -21.25 0.66
C ASN A 76 21.67 -20.77 -0.44
N LEU A 77 20.96 -19.67 -0.20
CA LEU A 77 20.08 -19.04 -1.19
C LEU A 77 20.90 -18.29 -2.25
N ASP A 78 20.45 -18.33 -3.51
CA ASP A 78 21.11 -17.62 -4.62
C ASP A 78 21.07 -16.09 -4.43
N SER A 79 19.90 -15.59 -4.05
CA SER A 79 19.62 -14.18 -3.79
C SER A 79 18.71 -14.02 -2.58
N VAL A 80 18.74 -12.83 -1.98
CA VAL A 80 17.84 -12.44 -0.89
C VAL A 80 17.24 -11.08 -1.16
N GLY A 81 15.96 -10.90 -0.79
CA GLY A 81 15.33 -9.59 -0.76
C GLY A 81 15.97 -8.66 0.27
N LEU A 82 15.96 -7.36 -0.01
CA LEU A 82 16.63 -6.34 0.83
C LEU A 82 15.66 -5.42 1.56
N PHE A 83 14.35 -5.70 1.49
CA PHE A 83 13.36 -4.90 2.21
C PHE A 83 13.53 -5.03 3.73
N ALA A 84 13.59 -6.28 4.22
CA ALA A 84 13.97 -6.63 5.58
C ALA A 84 15.46 -7.02 5.64
N ASP A 85 16.33 -6.03 5.47
CA ASP A 85 17.78 -6.17 5.40
C ASP A 85 18.41 -6.84 6.64
N GLY A 86 17.93 -6.52 7.84
CA GLY A 86 18.34 -7.18 9.08
C GLY A 86 18.09 -8.69 9.12
N THR A 87 17.20 -9.20 8.26
CA THR A 87 16.91 -10.63 8.09
C THR A 87 17.35 -11.19 6.74
N ALA A 88 17.96 -10.39 5.86
CA ALA A 88 18.38 -10.78 4.52
C ALA A 88 19.65 -11.65 4.52
N ILE A 89 19.52 -12.89 5.00
CA ILE A 89 20.63 -13.83 5.17
C ILE A 89 20.51 -14.97 4.15
N LYS A 90 21.56 -15.18 3.36
CA LYS A 90 21.59 -16.28 2.36
C LYS A 90 21.79 -17.66 2.97
N LEU A 91 22.57 -17.72 4.04
CA LEU A 91 22.95 -18.96 4.70
C LEU A 91 22.87 -18.78 6.21
N VAL A 92 21.97 -19.53 6.86
CA VAL A 92 21.79 -19.49 8.32
C VAL A 92 23.07 -19.92 9.06
N GLY A 93 23.21 -19.47 10.30
CA GLY A 93 24.30 -19.88 11.18
C GLY A 93 24.30 -21.38 11.44
N GLU A 94 25.49 -21.97 11.59
CA GLU A 94 25.63 -23.41 11.84
C GLU A 94 24.99 -23.82 13.17
N GLU A 95 25.37 -23.12 14.23
CA GLU A 95 24.89 -23.41 15.58
C GLU A 95 23.41 -23.06 15.75
N THR A 96 22.94 -22.01 15.08
CA THR A 96 21.54 -21.59 15.17
C THR A 96 20.63 -22.59 14.46
N PHE A 97 21.05 -23.11 13.30
CA PHE A 97 20.37 -24.21 12.61
C PHE A 97 20.31 -25.47 13.47
N ARG A 98 21.46 -25.88 14.04
CA ARG A 98 21.57 -27.04 14.92
C ARG A 98 20.60 -26.93 16.11
N ILE A 99 20.55 -25.78 16.78
CA ILE A 99 19.65 -25.53 17.91
C ILE A 99 18.18 -25.59 17.47
N CYS A 100 17.81 -24.95 16.36
CA CYS A 100 16.43 -24.96 15.86
C CYS A 100 15.97 -26.38 15.51
N GLN A 101 16.86 -27.24 15.02
CA GLN A 101 16.58 -28.64 14.73
C GLN A 101 16.51 -29.49 16.00
N GLU A 102 17.43 -29.31 16.96
CA GLU A 102 17.50 -30.09 18.21
C GLU A 102 16.33 -29.80 19.16
N TYR A 103 16.03 -28.51 19.40
CA TYR A 103 15.03 -28.10 20.38
C TYR A 103 13.61 -28.06 19.81
N GLY A 104 13.46 -28.26 18.50
CA GLY A 104 12.16 -28.29 17.83
C GLY A 104 11.53 -26.91 17.71
N LEU A 105 11.93 -26.17 16.68
CA LEU A 105 11.14 -25.02 16.21
C LEU A 105 9.78 -25.52 15.71
N ASP A 106 8.68 -24.97 16.24
CA ASP A 106 7.34 -25.52 15.99
C ASP A 106 6.85 -25.26 14.56
N ASP A 107 7.18 -24.09 14.00
CA ASP A 107 6.79 -23.70 12.64
C ASP A 107 7.62 -22.51 12.15
N ILE A 108 7.62 -22.27 10.84
CA ILE A 108 8.10 -21.03 10.22
C ILE A 108 7.05 -20.50 9.24
N VAL A 109 6.58 -19.29 9.53
CA VAL A 109 5.69 -18.52 8.67
C VAL A 109 6.53 -17.67 7.72
N ARG A 110 6.10 -17.58 6.45
CA ARG A 110 6.72 -16.70 5.45
C ARG A 110 5.75 -15.60 5.08
N VAL A 111 6.25 -14.38 4.98
CA VAL A 111 5.45 -13.19 4.67
C VAL A 111 6.04 -12.38 3.52
N SER A 112 5.18 -11.58 2.89
CA SER A 112 5.50 -10.65 1.82
C SER A 112 5.96 -9.28 2.34
N THR A 113 6.53 -8.47 1.46
CA THR A 113 6.88 -7.07 1.75
C THR A 113 5.66 -6.25 2.15
N ASP A 114 4.51 -6.50 1.51
CA ASP A 114 3.27 -5.78 1.76
C ASP A 114 2.70 -6.12 3.16
N GLU A 115 2.75 -7.39 3.57
CA GLU A 115 2.38 -7.81 4.93
C GLU A 115 3.27 -7.16 6.00
N ILE A 116 4.58 -7.01 5.74
CA ILE A 116 5.50 -6.31 6.64
C ILE A 116 5.16 -4.82 6.71
N ALA A 117 4.87 -4.18 5.58
CA ALA A 117 4.49 -2.77 5.54
C ALA A 117 3.21 -2.50 6.36
N ALA A 118 2.20 -3.37 6.21
CA ALA A 118 0.99 -3.33 7.03
C ALA A 118 1.30 -3.52 8.52
N ALA A 119 2.20 -4.45 8.87
CA ALA A 119 2.60 -4.66 10.26
C ALA A 119 3.35 -3.47 10.88
N ILE A 120 4.19 -2.76 10.11
CA ILE A 120 4.83 -1.51 10.58
C ILE A 120 3.76 -0.47 10.90
N LYS A 121 2.75 -0.34 10.03
CA LYS A 121 1.62 0.57 10.24
C LYS A 121 0.83 0.21 11.50
N ASP A 122 0.46 -1.06 11.68
CA ASP A 122 -0.26 -1.52 12.88
C ASP A 122 0.50 -1.16 14.17
N VAL A 123 1.81 -1.46 14.22
CA VAL A 123 2.65 -1.15 15.39
C VAL A 123 2.67 0.36 15.67
N PHE A 124 2.74 1.18 14.63
CA PHE A 124 2.70 2.63 14.76
C PHE A 124 1.34 3.13 15.26
N GLU A 125 0.23 2.63 14.70
CA GLU A 125 -1.12 3.05 15.10
C GLU A 125 -1.42 2.69 16.56
N ASP A 126 -1.04 1.48 16.98
CA ASP A 126 -1.33 0.95 18.32
C ASP A 126 -0.40 1.51 19.40
N THR A 127 0.90 1.61 19.12
CA THR A 127 1.92 1.90 20.14
C THR A 127 2.68 3.20 19.93
N ARG A 128 2.51 3.84 18.76
CA ARG A 128 3.32 5.00 18.31
C ARG A 128 4.82 4.72 18.22
N SER A 129 5.19 3.45 18.21
CA SER A 129 6.58 3.02 17.97
C SER A 129 6.82 2.91 16.47
N VAL A 130 7.96 3.42 16.02
CA VAL A 130 8.44 3.19 14.65
C VAL A 130 9.38 2.00 14.67
N VAL A 131 9.07 1.00 13.84
CA VAL A 131 9.88 -0.21 13.69
C VAL A 131 10.41 -0.31 12.27
N GLU A 132 11.58 -0.92 12.11
CA GLU A 132 12.13 -1.24 10.80
C GLU A 132 11.42 -2.48 10.21
N PRO A 133 11.58 -2.79 8.91
CA PRO A 133 10.95 -3.97 8.30
C PRO A 133 11.24 -5.29 9.03
N SER A 134 12.50 -5.56 9.38
CA SER A 134 12.90 -6.72 10.20
C SER A 134 12.29 -6.70 11.62
N GLY A 135 12.05 -5.50 12.15
CA GLY A 135 11.42 -5.24 13.44
C GLY A 135 9.94 -5.62 13.46
N ALA A 136 9.22 -5.38 12.36
CA ALA A 136 7.80 -5.69 12.22
C ALA A 136 7.52 -7.12 11.74
N LEU A 137 8.54 -7.85 11.27
CA LEU A 137 8.39 -9.18 10.66
C LEU A 137 7.59 -10.16 11.54
N SER A 138 7.87 -10.20 12.85
CA SER A 138 7.17 -11.07 13.80
C SER A 138 5.66 -10.75 13.90
N VAL A 139 5.27 -9.48 13.76
CA VAL A 139 3.86 -9.05 13.80
C VAL A 139 3.16 -9.48 12.50
N ALA A 140 3.80 -9.29 11.35
CA ALA A 140 3.30 -9.77 10.07
C ALA A 140 3.07 -11.29 10.09
N GLY A 141 4.07 -12.05 10.56
CA GLY A 141 3.96 -13.51 10.68
C GLY A 141 2.87 -13.96 11.64
N MET A 142 2.66 -13.24 12.76
CA MET A 142 1.56 -13.52 13.69
C MET A 142 0.19 -13.35 13.01
N LYS A 143 -0.02 -12.25 12.27
CA LYS A 143 -1.28 -12.01 11.54
C LYS A 143 -1.51 -13.09 10.47
N SER A 144 -0.47 -13.41 9.69
CA SER A 144 -0.50 -14.43 8.66
C SER A 144 -0.79 -15.83 9.24
N TYR A 145 -0.21 -16.16 10.40
CA TYR A 145 -0.51 -17.40 11.13
C TYR A 145 -1.98 -17.50 11.55
N ILE A 146 -2.55 -16.43 12.12
CA ILE A 146 -3.96 -16.38 12.54
C ILE A 146 -4.89 -16.58 11.34
N GLN A 147 -4.58 -15.97 10.19
CA GLN A 147 -5.40 -16.10 9.00
C GLN A 147 -5.31 -17.48 8.34
N SER A 148 -4.13 -18.10 8.37
CA SER A 148 -3.88 -19.41 7.76
C SER A 148 -4.34 -20.60 8.61
N HIS A 149 -4.74 -20.38 9.86
CA HIS A 149 -5.18 -21.44 10.79
C HIS A 149 -6.59 -21.18 11.36
N PRO A 150 -7.63 -21.05 10.51
CA PRO A 150 -8.99 -20.74 10.94
C PRO A 150 -9.63 -21.83 11.84
N GLU A 151 -9.06 -23.04 11.86
CA GLU A 151 -9.45 -24.12 12.74
C GLU A 151 -9.10 -23.89 14.22
N ILE A 152 -8.23 -22.92 14.51
CA ILE A 152 -7.85 -22.55 15.88
C ILE A 152 -8.74 -21.42 16.38
N ASP A 153 -9.38 -21.61 17.55
CA ASP A 153 -10.01 -20.49 18.25
C ASP A 153 -8.95 -19.56 18.86
N HIS A 154 -8.59 -18.53 18.08
CA HIS A 154 -7.59 -17.53 18.45
C HIS A 154 -8.07 -16.58 19.58
N SER A 155 -9.37 -16.47 19.85
CA SER A 155 -9.93 -15.53 20.84
C SER A 155 -9.52 -15.85 22.28
N THR A 156 -9.15 -17.11 22.54
CA THR A 156 -8.72 -17.60 23.85
C THR A 156 -7.20 -17.64 24.02
N LYS A 157 -6.46 -17.33 22.96
CA LYS A 157 -5.00 -17.46 22.89
C LYS A 157 -4.30 -16.15 23.20
N THR A 158 -3.06 -16.24 23.66
CA THR A 158 -2.16 -15.08 23.80
C THR A 158 -0.94 -15.28 22.94
N TYR A 159 -0.72 -14.34 22.02
CA TYR A 159 0.41 -14.33 21.09
C TYR A 159 1.36 -13.20 21.43
N VAL A 160 2.66 -13.45 21.27
CA VAL A 160 3.69 -12.45 21.50
C VAL A 160 4.59 -12.33 20.27
N PRO A 161 4.45 -11.28 19.46
CA PRO A 161 5.41 -10.95 18.43
C PRO A 161 6.58 -10.15 19.02
N VAL A 162 7.81 -10.54 18.68
CA VAL A 162 9.01 -9.81 19.11
C VAL A 162 9.33 -8.70 18.12
N LEU A 163 9.24 -7.44 18.58
CA LEU A 163 9.73 -6.27 17.84
C LEU A 163 11.26 -6.21 17.92
N SER A 164 11.93 -6.51 16.81
CA SER A 164 13.36 -6.86 16.83
C SER A 164 14.33 -5.69 16.59
N GLY A 165 13.86 -4.59 16.00
CA GLY A 165 14.66 -3.43 15.62
C GLY A 165 13.83 -2.24 15.13
N ALA A 166 14.48 -1.08 14.99
CA ALA A 166 13.85 0.21 14.67
C ALA A 166 14.77 1.15 13.86
N ASN A 167 15.81 0.62 13.22
CA ASN A 167 16.77 1.41 12.45
C ASN A 167 16.25 1.62 11.01
N MET A 168 15.34 2.58 10.86
CA MET A 168 14.73 2.90 9.57
C MET A 168 14.95 4.37 9.19
N ASN A 169 15.35 4.60 7.94
CA ASN A 169 15.42 5.95 7.35
C ASN A 169 14.01 6.51 7.14
N PHE A 170 13.83 7.80 7.41
CA PHE A 170 12.53 8.45 7.26
C PHE A 170 11.97 8.34 5.83
N ASP A 171 12.82 8.42 4.79
CA ASP A 171 12.39 8.25 3.40
C ASP A 171 11.79 6.87 3.11
N ARG A 172 12.21 5.82 3.85
CA ARG A 172 11.61 4.48 3.72
C ARG A 172 10.16 4.44 4.23
N LEU A 173 9.77 5.34 5.14
CA LEU A 173 8.38 5.43 5.60
C LEU A 173 7.42 5.76 4.46
N ARG A 174 7.87 6.51 3.44
CA ARG A 174 7.06 6.77 2.25
C ARG A 174 6.70 5.47 1.55
N PHE A 175 7.70 4.62 1.27
CA PHE A 175 7.49 3.32 0.65
C PHE A 175 6.60 2.42 1.53
N VAL A 176 6.84 2.40 2.84
CA VAL A 176 6.02 1.63 3.79
C VAL A 176 4.58 2.12 3.77
N SER A 177 4.34 3.44 3.80
CA SER A 177 3.00 4.01 3.77
C SER A 177 2.27 3.69 2.47
N GLU A 178 2.96 3.79 1.33
CA GLU A 178 2.39 3.44 0.02
C GLU A 178 2.06 1.94 -0.06
N ARG A 179 2.92 1.05 0.46
CA ARG A 179 2.73 -0.41 0.42
C ARG A 179 1.78 -0.95 1.50
N ALA A 180 1.68 -0.32 2.66
CA ALA A 180 0.79 -0.76 3.74
C ALA A 180 -0.68 -0.69 3.32
N VAL A 181 -1.07 0.39 2.61
CA VAL A 181 -2.43 0.54 2.07
C VAL A 181 -2.75 -0.58 1.08
N LEU A 182 -1.78 -0.97 0.25
CA LEU A 182 -1.90 -2.08 -0.70
C LEU A 182 -2.01 -3.43 0.03
N GLY A 183 -1.16 -3.68 1.03
CA GLY A 183 -1.14 -4.92 1.81
C GLY A 183 -2.37 -5.15 2.68
N GLU A 184 -3.06 -4.08 3.10
CA GLU A 184 -4.35 -4.18 3.80
C GLU A 184 -5.52 -4.50 2.85
N GLY A 185 -5.30 -4.47 1.52
CA GLY A 185 -6.36 -4.64 0.53
C GLY A 185 -7.42 -3.53 0.59
N LYS A 186 -7.09 -2.36 1.16
CA LYS A 186 -8.03 -1.25 1.40
C LYS A 186 -8.10 -0.24 0.27
N GLU A 187 -7.42 -0.48 -0.84
CA GLU A 187 -7.45 0.38 -2.01
C GLU A 187 -7.68 -0.46 -3.27
N VAL A 188 -8.56 0.04 -4.13
CA VAL A 188 -8.90 -0.53 -5.42
C VAL A 188 -8.31 0.35 -6.51
N PHE A 189 -7.77 -0.27 -7.56
CA PHE A 189 -7.28 0.42 -8.75
C PHE A 189 -8.08 -0.02 -9.96
N LEU A 190 -8.63 0.93 -10.72
CA LEU A 190 -9.38 0.67 -11.95
C LEU A 190 -8.83 1.48 -13.12
N ALA A 191 -8.83 0.86 -14.30
CA ALA A 191 -8.90 1.60 -15.55
C ALA A 191 -10.35 1.54 -16.05
N VAL A 192 -10.95 2.68 -16.34
CA VAL A 192 -12.36 2.75 -16.76
C VAL A 192 -12.44 3.43 -18.11
N LYS A 193 -12.94 2.71 -19.10
CA LYS A 193 -13.26 3.28 -20.40
C LYS A 193 -14.60 4.00 -20.32
N ILE A 194 -14.60 5.31 -20.58
CA ILE A 194 -15.77 6.19 -20.55
C ILE A 194 -16.02 6.79 -21.93
N ALA A 195 -17.27 7.02 -22.29
CA ALA A 195 -17.60 7.73 -23.53
C ALA A 195 -17.18 9.20 -23.44
N ASN A 196 -16.68 9.78 -24.54
CA ASN A 196 -16.27 11.18 -24.63
C ASN A 196 -17.48 12.12 -24.79
N VAL A 197 -18.39 12.08 -23.82
CA VAL A 197 -19.56 12.94 -23.75
C VAL A 197 -19.53 13.81 -22.49
N PRO A 198 -20.00 15.07 -22.55
CA PRO A 198 -20.07 15.94 -21.39
C PRO A 198 -20.72 15.26 -20.18
N GLY A 199 -20.07 15.38 -19.03
CA GLY A 199 -20.55 14.83 -17.75
C GLY A 199 -20.30 13.32 -17.55
N ALA A 200 -19.68 12.59 -18.48
CA ALA A 200 -19.33 11.18 -18.27
C ALA A 200 -18.42 10.96 -17.05
N PHE A 201 -17.38 11.79 -16.92
CA PHE A 201 -16.47 11.76 -15.78
C PHE A 201 -17.19 12.00 -14.44
N ARG A 202 -18.14 12.95 -14.42
CA ARG A 202 -18.96 13.22 -13.22
C ARG A 202 -19.85 12.03 -12.85
N ARG A 203 -20.46 11.36 -13.84
CA ARG A 203 -21.26 10.15 -13.58
C ARG A 203 -20.39 9.03 -13.00
N LEU A 204 -19.18 8.86 -13.52
CA LEU A 204 -18.21 7.89 -12.97
C LEU A 204 -17.92 8.17 -11.49
N GLN A 205 -17.62 9.42 -11.13
CA GLN A 205 -17.30 9.80 -9.74
C GLN A 205 -18.49 9.58 -8.79
N LYS A 206 -19.72 9.85 -9.24
CA LYS A 206 -20.94 9.56 -8.46
C LYS A 206 -21.13 8.08 -8.12
N ILE A 207 -20.63 7.16 -8.96
CA ILE A 207 -20.70 5.71 -8.68
C ILE A 207 -19.70 5.32 -7.59
N ILE A 208 -18.54 5.98 -7.56
CA ILE A 208 -17.49 5.72 -6.57
C ILE A 208 -17.91 6.28 -5.20
N HIS A 209 -18.54 7.46 -5.17
CA HIS A 209 -19.10 8.06 -3.96
C HIS A 209 -19.99 7.07 -3.17
N PRO A 210 -19.87 6.98 -1.83
CA PRO A 210 -19.15 7.87 -0.90
C PRO A 210 -17.69 7.49 -0.64
N ARG A 211 -17.10 6.58 -1.43
CA ARG A 211 -15.71 6.14 -1.23
C ARG A 211 -14.74 7.28 -1.48
N THR A 212 -13.68 7.34 -0.69
CA THR A 212 -12.64 8.36 -0.84
C THR A 212 -11.77 8.02 -2.04
N VAL A 213 -11.84 8.85 -3.08
CA VAL A 213 -10.94 8.77 -4.23
C VAL A 213 -9.55 9.20 -3.78
N THR A 214 -8.58 8.32 -3.95
CA THR A 214 -7.17 8.57 -3.64
C THR A 214 -6.47 9.16 -4.85
N GLU A 215 -6.78 8.68 -6.06
CA GLU A 215 -6.22 9.20 -7.30
C GLU A 215 -7.22 9.16 -8.43
N CYS A 216 -7.12 10.15 -9.32
CA CYS A 216 -7.83 10.12 -10.59
C CYS A 216 -7.00 10.84 -11.65
N SER A 217 -6.63 10.11 -12.69
CA SER A 217 -5.84 10.61 -13.81
C SER A 217 -6.53 10.30 -15.13
N TYR A 218 -6.60 11.29 -16.00
CA TYR A 218 -7.26 11.24 -17.29
C TYR A 218 -6.56 12.17 -18.28
N ARG A 219 -6.42 11.68 -19.51
CA ARG A 219 -6.03 12.47 -20.66
C ARG A 219 -6.90 12.03 -21.83
N THR A 220 -7.48 12.97 -22.55
CA THR A 220 -8.10 12.65 -23.83
C THR A 220 -7.04 12.14 -24.78
N ASP A 221 -7.28 11.00 -25.40
CA ASP A 221 -6.51 10.56 -26.57
C ASP A 221 -7.21 11.08 -27.82
N ASN A 222 -6.66 12.16 -28.40
CA ASN A 222 -7.05 12.64 -29.72
C ASN A 222 -5.76 12.96 -30.49
N SER A 223 -5.05 11.90 -30.87
CA SER A 223 -3.88 11.99 -31.74
C SER A 223 -4.18 12.58 -33.12
N ASP A 224 -5.46 12.58 -33.54
CA ASP A 224 -6.00 13.26 -34.73
C ASP A 224 -7.32 14.02 -34.39
N PRO A 225 -7.38 15.35 -34.56
CA PRO A 225 -8.60 16.14 -34.39
C PRO A 225 -9.77 15.75 -35.30
N ALA A 226 -9.52 14.94 -36.34
CA ALA A 226 -10.54 14.46 -37.28
C ALA A 226 -11.25 13.17 -36.84
N THR A 227 -10.71 12.46 -35.85
CA THR A 227 -11.35 11.28 -35.26
C THR A 227 -11.68 11.60 -33.82
N ASP A 228 -12.93 11.99 -33.54
CA ASP A 228 -13.42 11.98 -32.16
C ASP A 228 -13.33 10.54 -31.65
N ALA A 229 -12.30 10.24 -30.84
CA ALA A 229 -12.25 8.97 -30.14
C ALA A 229 -13.55 8.84 -29.35
N GLU A 230 -14.34 7.80 -29.64
CA GLU A 230 -15.66 7.60 -29.01
C GLU A 230 -15.54 7.43 -27.49
N PHE A 231 -14.36 7.02 -27.02
CA PHE A 231 -14.05 6.73 -25.63
C PHE A 231 -12.69 7.28 -25.21
N SER A 232 -12.53 7.47 -23.91
CA SER A 232 -11.25 7.70 -23.24
C SER A 232 -11.11 6.79 -22.01
N GLU A 233 -9.87 6.55 -21.60
CA GLU A 233 -9.54 5.79 -20.40
C GLU A 233 -9.27 6.72 -19.20
N VAL A 234 -9.93 6.42 -18.08
CA VAL A 234 -9.68 7.04 -16.78
C VAL A 234 -8.96 6.04 -15.89
N TYR A 235 -7.83 6.45 -15.31
CA TYR A 235 -7.18 5.72 -14.23
C TYR A 235 -7.68 6.27 -12.90
N THR A 236 -8.28 5.43 -12.05
CA THR A 236 -8.84 5.85 -10.78
C THR A 236 -8.52 4.86 -9.67
N SER A 237 -8.29 5.36 -8.47
CA SER A 237 -8.17 4.56 -7.26
C SER A 237 -8.95 5.17 -6.11
N PHE A 238 -9.46 4.30 -5.24
CA PHE A 238 -10.28 4.70 -4.10
C PHE A 238 -10.20 3.70 -2.96
N SER A 239 -10.42 4.19 -1.74
CA SER A 239 -10.38 3.39 -0.53
C SER A 239 -11.67 2.59 -0.33
N VAL A 240 -11.53 1.37 0.17
CA VAL A 240 -12.61 0.42 0.49
C VAL A 240 -12.41 -0.17 1.89
N GLN A 241 -13.51 -0.60 2.53
CA GLN A 241 -13.50 -1.34 3.79
C GLN A 241 -13.57 -2.85 3.55
N ASP A 242 -14.45 -3.27 2.64
CA ASP A 242 -14.61 -4.67 2.20
C ASP A 242 -14.34 -4.73 0.69
N ARG A 243 -13.09 -5.01 0.35
CA ARG A 243 -12.62 -5.03 -1.05
C ARG A 243 -13.43 -5.96 -1.92
N GLU A 244 -13.66 -7.20 -1.48
CA GLU A 244 -14.33 -8.19 -2.33
C GLU A 244 -15.77 -7.82 -2.64
N LYS A 245 -16.48 -7.31 -1.63
CA LYS A 245 -17.87 -6.90 -1.79
C LYS A 245 -17.97 -5.60 -2.59
N GLU A 246 -17.25 -4.56 -2.18
CA GLU A 246 -17.39 -3.22 -2.74
C GLU A 246 -16.89 -3.14 -4.18
N LEU A 247 -15.81 -3.84 -4.52
CA LEU A 247 -15.31 -3.90 -5.90
C LEU A 247 -16.37 -4.46 -6.86
N LYS A 248 -17.04 -5.55 -6.45
CA LYS A 248 -18.11 -6.17 -7.26
C LYS A 248 -19.28 -5.20 -7.45
N GLU A 249 -19.70 -4.52 -6.38
CA GLU A 249 -20.78 -3.53 -6.43
C GLU A 249 -20.45 -2.36 -7.37
N VAL A 250 -19.25 -1.78 -7.22
CA VAL A 250 -18.81 -0.63 -8.02
C VAL A 250 -18.68 -1.01 -9.50
N MET A 251 -18.03 -2.14 -9.80
CA MET A 251 -17.88 -2.59 -11.19
C MET A 251 -19.23 -2.90 -11.85
N ALA A 252 -20.17 -3.48 -11.12
CA ALA A 252 -21.52 -3.72 -11.62
C ALA A 252 -22.27 -2.41 -11.91
N ALA A 253 -22.21 -1.44 -10.99
CA ALA A 253 -22.81 -0.13 -11.17
C ALA A 253 -22.19 0.63 -12.36
N MET A 254 -20.87 0.60 -12.52
CA MET A 254 -20.17 1.18 -13.67
C MET A 254 -20.65 0.58 -15.00
N ARG A 255 -20.79 -0.76 -15.07
CA ARG A 255 -21.32 -1.42 -16.27
C ARG A 255 -22.78 -1.07 -16.56
N GLY A 256 -23.60 -0.92 -15.51
CA GLY A 256 -25.00 -0.49 -15.64
C GLY A 256 -25.16 0.90 -16.26
N GLU A 257 -24.18 1.78 -16.06
CA GLU A 257 -24.12 3.14 -16.63
C GLU A 257 -23.38 3.20 -17.98
N GLY A 258 -23.03 2.04 -18.56
CA GLY A 258 -22.36 1.96 -19.86
C GLY A 258 -20.86 2.22 -19.83
N PHE A 259 -20.22 2.17 -18.65
CA PHE A 259 -18.76 2.21 -18.52
C PHE A 259 -18.16 0.80 -18.59
N PHE A 260 -16.89 0.73 -19.01
CA PHE A 260 -16.16 -0.55 -19.08
C PHE A 260 -14.97 -0.53 -18.10
N PRO A 261 -15.18 -0.96 -16.84
CA PRO A 261 -14.11 -1.01 -15.85
C PRO A 261 -13.24 -2.27 -15.99
N TYR A 262 -11.94 -2.09 -15.82
CA TYR A 262 -10.92 -3.11 -15.68
C TYR A 262 -10.32 -3.04 -14.28
N ASP A 263 -10.33 -4.16 -13.57
CA ASP A 263 -9.69 -4.27 -12.26
C ASP A 263 -8.17 -4.38 -12.42
N LEU A 264 -7.45 -3.43 -11.82
CA LEU A 264 -5.99 -3.36 -11.78
C LEU A 264 -5.46 -3.56 -10.34
N THR A 265 -6.31 -3.94 -9.40
CA THR A 265 -5.99 -3.96 -7.96
C THR A 265 -4.86 -4.91 -7.60
N ASP A 266 -4.62 -5.98 -8.37
CA ASP A 266 -3.48 -6.89 -8.16
C ASP A 266 -2.38 -6.76 -9.23
N ASN A 267 -2.44 -5.69 -10.04
CA ASN A 267 -1.44 -5.43 -11.08
C ASN A 267 -0.28 -4.56 -10.54
N GLU A 268 0.89 -5.18 -10.35
CA GLU A 268 2.08 -4.46 -9.83
C GLU A 268 2.53 -3.32 -10.73
N VAL A 269 2.40 -3.42 -12.05
CA VAL A 269 2.79 -2.35 -12.98
C VAL A 269 1.87 -1.15 -12.83
N ALA A 270 0.56 -1.36 -12.68
CA ALA A 270 -0.40 -0.29 -12.44
C ALA A 270 -0.06 0.48 -11.15
N LYS A 271 0.16 -0.25 -10.05
CA LYS A 271 0.48 0.32 -8.73
C LYS A 271 1.81 1.06 -8.68
N SER A 272 2.85 0.51 -9.31
CA SER A 272 4.22 1.03 -9.18
C SER A 272 4.58 2.07 -10.25
N HIS A 273 4.01 1.96 -11.45
CA HIS A 273 4.36 2.79 -12.60
C HIS A 273 3.14 3.44 -13.25
N GLY A 274 2.09 2.66 -13.55
CA GLY A 274 0.92 3.11 -14.31
C GLY A 274 0.33 4.40 -13.79
N ARG A 275 0.11 4.50 -12.47
CA ARG A 275 -0.39 5.71 -11.79
C ARG A 275 0.46 6.97 -11.99
N TYR A 276 1.71 6.86 -12.39
CA TYR A 276 2.63 7.98 -12.65
C TYR A 276 2.78 8.32 -14.14
N LEU A 277 2.26 7.47 -15.03
CA LEU A 277 2.47 7.59 -16.48
C LEU A 277 1.24 8.11 -17.23
N VAL A 278 0.06 8.10 -16.60
CA VAL A 278 -1.18 8.64 -17.19
C VAL A 278 -1.05 10.15 -17.30
N GLY A 279 -1.06 10.67 -18.52
CA GLY A 279 -0.85 12.10 -18.77
C GLY A 279 -0.64 12.41 -20.23
N GLY A 280 0.42 11.92 -20.87
CA GLY A 280 0.63 11.98 -22.33
C GLY A 280 0.57 13.36 -23.01
N LYS A 281 1.01 13.41 -24.28
CA LYS A 281 0.90 14.62 -25.11
C LYS A 281 -0.45 14.70 -25.82
N ASN A 282 -0.96 15.91 -26.00
CA ASN A 282 -2.12 16.17 -26.85
C ASN A 282 -1.95 17.50 -27.62
N LYS A 283 -2.49 17.56 -28.84
CA LYS A 283 -2.46 18.72 -29.75
C LYS A 283 -3.64 19.67 -29.56
N ILE A 284 -4.65 19.28 -28.76
CA ILE A 284 -5.82 20.12 -28.51
C ILE A 284 -5.38 21.42 -27.82
N PRO A 285 -5.75 22.61 -28.36
CA PRO A 285 -5.55 23.86 -27.66
C PRO A 285 -6.38 23.86 -26.37
N GLU A 286 -5.69 23.92 -25.24
CA GLU A 286 -6.30 23.83 -23.92
C GLU A 286 -5.67 24.86 -22.96
N ARG A 287 -6.45 25.29 -21.97
CA ARG A 287 -5.96 26.03 -20.80
C ARG A 287 -5.51 25.01 -19.75
N PHE A 288 -4.31 25.17 -19.23
CA PHE A 288 -3.77 24.30 -18.19
C PHE A 288 -3.89 25.01 -16.85
N ILE A 289 -4.89 24.63 -16.05
CA ILE A 289 -5.23 25.31 -14.80
C ILE A 289 -4.91 24.41 -13.62
N HIS A 290 -4.21 24.98 -12.64
CA HIS A 290 -3.98 24.35 -11.34
C HIS A 290 -4.97 24.89 -10.33
N PHE A 291 -5.74 24.02 -9.69
CA PHE A 291 -6.70 24.34 -8.64
C PHE A 291 -6.25 23.79 -7.30
N GLU A 292 -6.51 24.56 -6.26
CA GLU A 292 -6.31 24.18 -4.87
C GLU A 292 -7.62 24.37 -4.10
N PHE A 293 -8.05 23.33 -3.39
CA PHE A 293 -9.21 23.39 -2.50
C PHE A 293 -8.94 22.65 -1.19
N PRO A 294 -9.59 23.04 -0.08
CA PRO A 294 -9.47 22.32 1.18
C PRO A 294 -9.93 20.86 1.02
N GLU A 295 -9.06 19.91 1.37
CA GLU A 295 -9.35 18.49 1.22
C GLU A 295 -10.31 18.03 2.32
N ARG A 296 -11.47 17.52 1.92
CA ARG A 296 -12.56 17.05 2.81
C ARG A 296 -13.36 15.96 2.10
N PRO A 297 -14.08 15.09 2.83
CA PRO A 297 -14.97 14.11 2.21
C PRO A 297 -15.93 14.75 1.20
N GLY A 298 -15.89 14.28 -0.06
CA GLY A 298 -16.68 14.82 -1.17
C GLY A 298 -16.18 16.14 -1.77
N ALA A 299 -14.96 16.60 -1.44
CA ALA A 299 -14.38 17.81 -2.04
C ALA A 299 -14.23 17.70 -3.56
N LEU A 300 -13.73 16.54 -4.04
CA LEU A 300 -13.63 16.24 -5.47
C LEU A 300 -15.00 16.29 -6.17
N ASP A 301 -16.04 15.70 -5.57
CA ASP A 301 -17.39 15.71 -6.14
C ASP A 301 -17.94 17.14 -6.27
N LYS A 302 -17.75 17.97 -5.22
CA LYS A 302 -18.13 19.38 -5.24
C LYS A 302 -17.36 20.17 -6.28
N PHE A 303 -16.05 19.92 -6.41
CA PHE A 303 -15.22 20.54 -7.44
C PHE A 303 -15.75 20.22 -8.85
N LEU A 304 -16.09 18.96 -9.11
CA LEU A 304 -16.64 18.55 -10.40
C LEU A 304 -18.07 19.04 -10.65
N ASP A 305 -18.88 19.20 -9.61
CA ASP A 305 -20.20 19.84 -9.71
C ASP A 305 -20.07 21.31 -10.10
N LEU A 306 -19.07 22.00 -9.55
CA LEU A 306 -18.81 23.40 -9.84
C LEU A 306 -18.20 23.62 -11.23
N LEU A 307 -17.41 22.67 -11.75
CA LEU A 307 -16.72 22.83 -13.03
C LEU A 307 -17.65 23.06 -14.23
N LYS A 308 -18.97 22.86 -14.07
CA LYS A 308 -20.05 22.96 -15.08
C LYS A 308 -19.76 22.15 -16.35
N ALA A 309 -20.71 21.34 -16.81
CA ALA A 309 -20.53 20.46 -17.98
C ALA A 309 -20.41 21.19 -19.34
N GLU A 310 -20.11 22.49 -19.34
CA GLU A 310 -20.10 23.34 -20.54
C GLU A 310 -18.76 23.30 -21.29
N TRP A 311 -17.65 23.04 -20.59
CA TRP A 311 -16.32 22.89 -21.21
C TRP A 311 -15.83 21.46 -21.18
N ASN A 312 -15.15 21.06 -22.25
CA ASN A 312 -14.56 19.74 -22.36
C ASN A 312 -13.27 19.66 -21.53
N LEU A 313 -13.23 18.71 -20.60
CA LEU A 313 -12.01 18.32 -19.91
C LEU A 313 -11.14 17.48 -20.84
N THR A 314 -9.91 17.92 -21.05
CA THR A 314 -8.89 17.28 -21.88
C THR A 314 -7.77 16.65 -21.05
N LEU A 315 -7.60 17.11 -19.82
CA LEU A 315 -6.71 16.51 -18.81
C LEU A 315 -7.35 16.67 -17.43
N PHE A 316 -7.19 15.66 -16.59
CA PHE A 316 -7.55 15.73 -15.18
C PHE A 316 -6.52 14.92 -14.40
N HIS A 317 -5.86 15.54 -13.43
CA HIS A 317 -4.91 14.85 -12.57
C HIS A 317 -5.14 15.30 -11.12
N TYR A 318 -5.56 14.35 -10.30
CA TYR A 318 -5.83 14.51 -8.88
C TYR A 318 -5.18 13.38 -8.11
N ARG A 319 -4.50 13.71 -7.01
CA ARG A 319 -3.93 12.75 -6.06
C ARG A 319 -4.08 13.31 -4.66
N ASN A 320 -4.65 12.50 -3.78
CA ASN A 320 -4.77 12.78 -2.37
C ASN A 320 -3.81 11.87 -1.60
N GLN A 321 -2.77 12.48 -1.04
CA GLN A 321 -1.75 11.81 -0.24
C GLN A 321 -1.81 12.23 1.25
N GLY A 322 -3.00 12.61 1.73
CA GLY A 322 -3.18 13.09 3.11
C GLY A 322 -2.68 14.52 3.34
N ASP A 323 -2.60 15.32 2.28
CA ASP A 323 -2.41 16.78 2.37
C ASP A 323 -3.75 17.44 2.74
N ASP A 324 -3.72 18.54 3.49
CA ASP A 324 -4.91 19.31 3.85
C ASP A 324 -5.46 20.12 2.64
N ILE A 325 -4.69 20.16 1.55
CA ILE A 325 -5.00 20.85 0.31
C ILE A 325 -5.05 19.84 -0.85
N GLY A 326 -6.24 19.68 -1.42
CA GLY A 326 -6.45 18.95 -2.66
C GLY A 326 -5.89 19.76 -3.82
N LYS A 327 -4.98 19.15 -4.59
CA LYS A 327 -4.36 19.75 -5.78
C LYS A 327 -4.87 19.04 -7.02
N VAL A 328 -5.49 19.81 -7.91
CA VAL A 328 -5.99 19.30 -9.19
C VAL A 328 -5.34 20.09 -10.32
N LEU A 329 -4.78 19.36 -11.27
CA LEU A 329 -4.39 19.92 -12.56
C LEU A 329 -5.44 19.54 -13.59
N THR A 330 -5.93 20.52 -14.35
CA THR A 330 -6.87 20.28 -15.45
C THR A 330 -6.37 20.87 -16.75
N GLY A 331 -6.68 20.16 -17.84
CA GLY A 331 -6.70 20.71 -19.19
C GLY A 331 -8.16 20.98 -19.54
N ILE A 332 -8.46 22.21 -19.95
CA ILE A 332 -9.81 22.64 -20.31
C ILE A 332 -9.78 23.24 -21.72
N GLN A 333 -10.58 22.70 -22.61
CA GLN A 333 -10.76 23.26 -23.94
C GLN A 333 -11.69 24.48 -23.84
N VAL A 334 -11.12 25.68 -24.01
CA VAL A 334 -11.84 26.96 -23.94
C VAL A 334 -11.75 27.64 -25.31
N PRO A 335 -12.85 27.75 -26.07
CA PRO A 335 -12.86 28.50 -27.31
C PRO A 335 -12.52 29.98 -27.08
N ASP A 336 -11.80 30.61 -28.01
CA ASP A 336 -11.32 32.01 -27.86
C ASP A 336 -12.46 33.01 -27.56
N HIS A 337 -13.64 32.77 -28.12
CA HIS A 337 -14.82 33.63 -27.90
C HIS A 337 -15.42 33.51 -26.50
N GLU A 338 -15.11 32.45 -25.75
CA GLU A 338 -15.60 32.20 -24.39
C GLU A 338 -14.61 32.62 -23.30
N GLU A 339 -13.42 33.11 -23.65
CA GLU A 339 -12.35 33.44 -22.69
C GLU A 339 -12.84 34.34 -21.55
N LYS A 340 -13.61 35.40 -21.86
CA LYS A 340 -14.15 36.31 -20.82
C LYS A 340 -15.09 35.59 -19.85
N ARG A 341 -15.91 34.67 -20.36
CA ARG A 341 -16.84 33.88 -19.55
C ARG A 341 -16.07 32.89 -18.67
N PHE A 342 -15.04 32.26 -19.22
CA PHE A 342 -14.16 31.35 -18.48
C PHE A 342 -13.42 32.06 -17.34
N GLN A 343 -12.86 33.24 -17.59
CA GLN A 343 -12.19 34.04 -16.55
C GLN A 343 -13.16 34.48 -15.44
N GLN A 344 -14.42 34.78 -15.76
CA GLN A 344 -15.43 35.08 -14.76
C GLN A 344 -15.78 33.82 -13.94
N PHE A 345 -15.94 32.68 -14.61
CA PHE A 345 -16.18 31.39 -13.96
C PHE A 345 -15.09 31.05 -12.94
N LEU A 346 -13.80 31.22 -13.29
CA LEU A 346 -12.69 30.95 -12.37
C LEU A 346 -12.75 31.84 -11.12
N LYS A 347 -13.16 33.11 -11.25
CA LYS A 347 -13.35 34.02 -10.12
C LYS A 347 -14.53 33.63 -9.22
N ASP A 348 -15.61 33.14 -9.83
CA ASP A 348 -16.84 32.77 -9.13
C ASP A 348 -16.72 31.40 -8.44
N LEU A 349 -15.74 30.58 -8.84
CA LEU A 349 -15.52 29.22 -8.32
C LEU A 349 -15.24 29.19 -6.81
N GLY A 350 -14.64 30.25 -6.27
CA GLY A 350 -14.31 30.36 -4.84
C GLY A 350 -13.15 29.48 -4.39
N TYR A 351 -12.39 28.91 -5.32
CA TYR A 351 -11.15 28.16 -5.06
C TYR A 351 -9.92 28.93 -5.51
N ASN A 352 -8.78 28.61 -4.90
CA ASN A 352 -7.51 29.13 -5.38
C ASN A 352 -7.19 28.45 -6.72
N TYR A 353 -6.78 29.25 -7.70
CA TYR A 353 -6.34 28.73 -8.98
C TYR A 353 -5.13 29.50 -9.50
N SER A 354 -4.36 28.87 -10.37
CA SER A 354 -3.31 29.52 -11.14
C SER A 354 -3.33 29.02 -12.59
N ASP A 355 -3.20 29.94 -13.53
CA ASP A 355 -3.05 29.62 -14.94
C ASP A 355 -1.60 29.19 -15.22
N GLN A 356 -1.44 27.93 -15.60
CA GLN A 356 -0.17 27.28 -15.91
C GLN A 356 -0.05 26.99 -17.42
N THR A 357 -0.87 27.62 -18.27
CA THR A 357 -0.90 27.35 -19.73
C THR A 357 0.44 27.58 -20.42
N ASN A 358 1.29 28.46 -19.88
CA ASN A 358 2.66 28.73 -20.37
C ASN A 358 3.74 28.07 -19.49
N ASN A 359 3.38 27.07 -18.67
CA ASN A 359 4.33 26.38 -17.82
C ASN A 359 5.24 25.46 -18.66
N VAL A 360 6.56 25.56 -18.44
CA VAL A 360 7.56 24.79 -19.18
C VAL A 360 7.33 23.28 -19.14
N ILE A 361 6.81 22.73 -18.05
CA ILE A 361 6.52 21.29 -17.92
C ILE A 361 5.35 20.90 -18.84
N PHE A 362 4.32 21.75 -18.88
CA PHE A 362 3.17 21.54 -19.76
C PHE A 362 3.62 21.59 -21.23
N GLU A 363 4.41 22.60 -21.62
CA GLU A 363 4.92 22.73 -22.99
C GLU A 363 5.80 21.56 -23.43
N ILE A 364 6.69 21.07 -22.56
CA ILE A 364 7.64 20.01 -22.92
C ILE A 364 6.98 18.63 -22.95
N PHE A 365 6.15 18.30 -21.95
CA PHE A 365 5.70 16.92 -21.72
C PHE A 365 4.24 16.64 -22.05
N LEU A 366 3.37 17.66 -22.04
CA LEU A 366 1.92 17.47 -22.16
C LEU A 366 1.33 18.12 -23.41
N LYS A 367 1.98 19.17 -23.94
CA LYS A 367 1.60 19.81 -25.20
C LYS A 367 2.28 19.10 -26.38
N GLY A 368 1.48 18.78 -27.39
CA GLY A 368 1.84 17.98 -28.58
C GLY A 368 1.85 18.75 -29.88
#